data_AF-A0A822DDB8-F1
#
_entry.id   AF-A0A822DDB8-F1
#
_cell.length_a   1.000
_cell.length_b   1.000
_cell.length_c   1.000
_cell.angle_alpha   90.00
_cell.angle_beta   90.00
_cell.angle_gamma   90.00
#
_symmetry.space_group_name_H-M   'P 1'
#
loop_
_entity.id
_entity.type
_entity.pdbx_description
1 polymer ?
#
loop_
_entity_poly.entity_id
_entity_poly.type
_entity_poly.pdbx_seq_one_letter_code
_entity_poly.pdbx_strand_id
1 'polypeptide(L)' 'FRTIIDCFKQHGADTIDTPVFELTTLLRGKYGEDAKLIYELQDRVDDDDNNEKLALRYDLTVPFARYIS' A
#
# COMPACT_ATOMS: atom_id res chain seq x y z
N PHE A 1 -14.20 2.38 -17.24
CA PHE A 1 -14.11 1.52 -16.04
C PHE A 1 -15.15 0.41 -15.97
N ARG A 2 -16.42 0.62 -16.40
CA ARG A 2 -17.48 -0.42 -16.30
C ARG A 2 -17.13 -1.76 -16.95
N THR A 3 -16.60 -1.75 -18.17
CA THR A 3 -16.14 -2.96 -18.88
C THR A 3 -15.11 -3.78 -18.09
N ILE A 4 -14.18 -3.11 -17.39
CA ILE A 4 -13.13 -3.77 -16.59
C ILE A 4 -13.75 -4.40 -15.34
N ILE A 5 -14.62 -3.67 -14.65
CA ILE A 5 -15.34 -4.15 -13.46
C ILE A 5 -16.24 -5.34 -13.79
N ASP A 6 -16.96 -5.27 -14.90
CA ASP A 6 -17.86 -6.34 -15.34
C ASP A 6 -17.07 -7.62 -15.68
N CYS A 7 -15.88 -7.49 -16.28
CA CYS A 7 -14.97 -8.61 -16.50
C CYS A 7 -14.53 -9.28 -15.18
N PHE A 8 -14.13 -8.51 -14.17
CA PHE A 8 -13.76 -9.06 -12.86
C PHE A 8 -14.94 -9.79 -12.19
N LYS A 9 -16.14 -9.18 -12.22
CA LYS A 9 -17.36 -9.79 -11.68
C LYS A 9 -17.73 -11.09 -12.38
N GLN A 10 -17.58 -11.15 -13.70
CA GLN A 10 -17.86 -12.36 -14.49
C GLN A 10 -16.95 -13.53 -14.09
N HIS A 11 -15.74 -13.26 -13.59
CA HIS A 11 -14.81 -14.26 -13.11
C HIS A 11 -14.89 -14.50 -11.59
N GLY A 12 -15.92 -13.98 -10.92
CA GLY A 12 -16.17 -14.22 -9.50
C GLY A 12 -15.24 -13.48 -8.54
N ALA A 13 -14.57 -12.42 -8.99
CA ALA A 13 -13.69 -11.63 -8.15
C ALA A 13 -14.48 -10.68 -7.22
N ASP A 14 -14.17 -10.72 -5.92
CA ASP A 14 -14.60 -9.73 -4.95
C ASP A 14 -13.70 -8.50 -4.94
N THR A 15 -14.26 -7.37 -4.51
CA THR A 15 -13.51 -6.10 -4.41
C THR A 15 -13.17 -5.81 -2.95
N ILE A 16 -11.93 -5.39 -2.72
CA ILE A 16 -11.48 -4.84 -1.44
C ILE A 16 -10.93 -3.43 -1.65
N ASP A 17 -10.92 -2.64 -0.58
CA ASP A 17 -10.22 -1.36 -0.55
C ASP A 17 -9.25 -1.37 0.63
N THR A 18 -8.13 -0.67 0.47
CA THR A 18 -7.07 -0.59 1.48
C THR A 18 -6.78 0.88 1.78
N PRO A 19 -6.19 1.22 2.95
CA PRO A 19 -5.72 2.57 3.21
C PRO A 19 -4.70 3.03 2.16
N VAL A 20 -4.69 4.33 1.84
CA VAL A 20 -3.76 4.91 0.84
C VAL A 20 -2.31 4.92 1.31
N PHE A 21 -2.11 4.85 2.62
CA PHE A 21 -0.82 4.74 3.28
C PHE A 21 -0.70 3.38 3.99
N GLU A 22 0.52 2.87 4.04
CA GLU A 22 0.91 1.65 4.75
C GLU A 22 2.10 1.97 5.64
N LEU A 23 2.43 1.08 6.58
CA LEU A 23 3.65 1.22 7.38
C LEU A 23 4.87 1.19 6.44
N THR A 24 5.78 2.14 6.62
CA THR A 24 7.00 2.23 5.80
C THR A 24 7.82 0.94 5.89
N THR A 25 7.78 0.24 7.03
CA THR A 25 8.43 -1.07 7.22
C THR A 25 7.85 -2.19 6.35
N LEU A 26 6.58 -2.11 5.96
CA LEU A 26 5.95 -3.09 5.06
C LEU A 26 6.37 -2.90 3.60
N LEU A 27 6.68 -1.65 3.21
CA LEU A 27 7.11 -1.31 1.86
C LEU A 27 8.63 -1.46 1.69
N ARG A 28 9.41 -1.14 2.73
CA ARG A 28 10.87 -1.27 2.72
C ARG A 28 11.27 -2.75 2.66
N GLY A 29 12.16 -3.09 1.71
CA GLY A 29 12.67 -4.46 1.51
C GLY A 29 11.90 -5.30 0.48
N LYS A 30 10.73 -4.86 -0.01
CA LYS A 30 9.99 -5.54 -1.09
C LYS A 30 10.40 -5.09 -2.49
N TYR A 31 10.91 -3.86 -2.63
CA TYR A 31 11.16 -3.22 -3.94
C TYR A 31 12.65 -3.06 -4.31
N GLY A 32 13.60 -3.55 -3.52
CA GLY A 32 15.03 -3.50 -3.88
C GLY A 32 15.52 -2.10 -4.28
N GLU A 33 16.14 -1.95 -5.46
CA GLU A 33 16.61 -0.67 -6.01
C GLU A 33 15.48 0.31 -6.40
N ASP A 34 14.26 -0.19 -6.60
CA ASP A 34 13.06 0.61 -6.94
C ASP A 34 12.41 1.26 -5.70
N ALA A 35 13.00 1.10 -4.51
CA ALA A 35 12.56 1.76 -3.28
C ALA A 35 12.60 3.31 -3.34
N LYS A 36 13.22 3.89 -4.39
CA LYS A 36 13.35 5.35 -4.58
C LYS A 36 12.03 6.09 -4.86
N LEU A 37 10.91 5.38 -5.02
CA LEU A 37 9.59 5.96 -5.31
C LEU A 37 8.60 5.88 -4.14
N ILE A 38 9.05 5.49 -2.94
CA ILE A 38 8.20 5.46 -1.75
C ILE A 38 8.09 6.88 -1.18
N TYR A 39 6.87 7.43 -1.19
CA TYR A 39 6.57 8.74 -0.59
C TYR A 39 6.28 8.57 0.90
N GLU A 40 7.24 8.94 1.73
CA GLU A 40 7.08 8.96 3.19
C GLU A 40 6.23 10.17 3.62
N LEU A 41 5.32 9.95 4.56
CA LEU A 41 4.56 11.03 5.18
C LEU A 41 5.45 11.67 6.24
N GLN A 42 5.64 12.98 6.15
CA GLN A 42 6.20 13.75 7.26
C GLN A 42 5.12 13.94 8.31
N ASP A 43 5.29 13.31 9.46
CA ASP A 43 4.41 13.53 10.60
C ASP A 43 4.70 14.90 11.21
N ARG A 44 3.67 15.62 11.68
CA ARG A 44 3.85 16.97 12.28
C ARG A 44 4.45 16.93 13.70
N VAL A 45 4.72 15.73 14.22
CA VAL A 45 5.27 15.48 15.55
C VAL A 45 6.68 14.87 15.39
N ASP A 46 7.59 15.64 14.81
CA ASP A 46 8.94 15.21 14.41
C ASP A 46 9.92 14.86 15.58
N ASP A 47 9.45 14.70 16.83
CA ASP A 47 10.33 14.54 18.02
C ASP A 47 10.17 13.22 18.80
N ASP A 48 9.23 12.33 18.44
CA ASP A 48 9.11 11.01 19.10
C ASP A 48 9.58 9.89 18.17
N ASP A 49 10.78 9.38 18.43
CA ASP A 49 11.42 8.25 17.73
C ASP A 49 10.59 6.94 17.77
N ASN A 50 9.48 6.93 18.50
CA ASN A 50 8.57 5.80 18.63
C ASN A 50 7.37 5.81 17.68
N ASN A 51 7.17 6.85 16.87
CA ASN A 51 5.99 6.87 16.00
C ASN A 51 6.18 6.02 14.73
N GLU A 52 5.13 5.27 14.39
CA GLU A 52 5.13 4.41 13.21
C GLU A 52 5.20 5.24 11.93
N LYS A 53 6.32 5.15 11.20
CA LYS A 53 6.49 5.86 9.93
C LYS A 53 5.51 5.29 8.89
N LEU A 54 4.74 6.18 8.27
CA LEU A 54 3.79 5.86 7.20
C LEU A 54 4.33 6.29 5.84
N ALA A 55 3.96 5.56 4.80
CA ALA A 55 4.27 5.90 3.42
C ALA A 55 3.11 5.55 2.49
N LEU A 56 2.99 6.28 1.38
CA LEU A 56 1.99 5.99 0.36
C LEU A 56 2.25 4.61 -0.26
N ARG A 57 1.18 3.85 -0.47
CA ARG A 57 1.26 2.57 -1.19
C ARG A 57 1.78 2.79 -2.61
N TYR A 58 2.80 2.03 -2.99
CA TYR A 58 3.39 2.11 -4.32
C TYR A 58 2.53 1.36 -5.36
N ASP A 59 2.01 0.19 -4.97
CA ASP A 59 1.10 -0.62 -5.78
C ASP A 59 -0.04 -1.19 -4.90
N LEU A 60 -0.88 -2.04 -5.50
CA LEU A 60 -1.97 -2.75 -4.81
C LEU A 60 -1.61 -4.20 -4.44
N THR A 61 -0.48 -4.72 -4.88
CA THR A 61 -0.03 -6.10 -4.63
C THR A 61 0.50 -6.27 -3.22
N VAL A 62 1.31 -5.33 -2.71
CA VAL A 62 1.82 -5.39 -1.33
C VAL A 62 0.69 -5.21 -0.30
N PRO A 63 -0.22 -4.22 -0.43
CA PRO A 63 -1.40 -4.13 0.43
C PRO A 63 -2.28 -5.39 0.38
N PHE A 64 -2.44 -6.01 -0.79
CA PHE A 64 -3.18 -7.26 -0.93
C PHE A 64 -2.51 -8.43 -0.20
N ALA A 65 -1.19 -8.59 -0.34
CA ALA A 65 -0.44 -9.62 0.38
C ALA A 65 -0.55 -9.44 1.90
N ARG A 66 -0.48 -8.19 2.39
CA ARG A 66 -0.72 -7.87 3.81
C ARG A 66 -2.13 -8.22 4.25
N TYR A 67 -3.15 -7.92 3.43
CA TYR A 67 -4.54 -8.22 3.77
C TYR A 67 -4.81 -9.73 3.93
N ILE A 68 -4.10 -10.57 3.17
CA ILE A 68 -4.22 -12.04 3.26
C ILE A 68 -3.39 -12.64 4.40
N SER A 69 -2.28 -12.00 4.78
CA SER A 69 -1.34 -12.50 5.78
C SER A 69 -1.89 -12.42 7.20
#